data_AF-A0AAP2CJQ9-F1
#
_entry.id   AF-A0AAP2CJQ9-F1
#
_cell.length_a   1.000
_cell.length_b   1.000
_cell.length_c   1.000
_cell.angle_alpha   90.00
_cell.angle_beta   90.00
_cell.angle_gamma   90.00
#
_symmetry.space_group_name_H-M   'P 1'
#
loop_
_entity.id
_entity.type
_entity.pdbx_description
1 polymer ?
#
loop_
_entity_poly.entity_id
_entity_poly.type
_entity_poly.pdbx_seq_one_letter_code
_entity_poly.pdbx_strand_id
1 'polypeptide(L)' 'MEKGGAVYIMTNYNNTTLYTGVTSNLITRIDQHKEGYYQKSFTKKYRLKKLVYYEGFHSIE' A
#
# COMPACT_ATOMS: atom_id res chain seq x y z
N MET A 1 -4.15 -23.72 1.00
CA MET A 1 -3.86 -22.79 -0.11
C MET A 1 -2.93 -21.74 0.47
N GLU A 2 -1.70 -21.65 -0.03
CA GLU A 2 -0.81 -20.53 0.36
C GLU A 2 -1.54 -19.22 0.06
N LYS A 3 -1.61 -18.34 1.05
CA LYS A 3 -2.14 -17.00 0.82
C LYS A 3 -1.04 -16.23 0.10
N GLY A 4 -1.21 -16.04 -1.20
CA GLY A 4 -0.35 -15.19 -2.01
C GLY A 4 -0.31 -13.73 -1.52
N GLY A 5 0.47 -12.91 -2.21
CA GLY A 5 0.67 -11.51 -1.87
C GLY A 5 0.29 -10.57 -2.99
N ALA A 6 0.32 -9.28 -2.69
CA ALA A 6 0.29 -8.23 -3.69
C ALA A 6 1.43 -7.24 -3.46
N VAL A 7 2.13 -6.90 -4.54
CA VAL A 7 2.96 -5.69 -4.64
C VAL A 7 2.04 -4.54 -5.02
N TYR A 8 2.22 -3.37 -4.44
CA TYR A 8 1.40 -2.20 -4.77
C TYR A 8 2.21 -0.90 -4.73
N ILE A 9 1.75 0.09 -5.49
CA ILE A 9 2.30 1.45 -5.49
C ILE A 9 1.21 2.44 -5.11
N MET A 10 1.48 3.24 -4.08
CA MET A 10 0.64 4.36 -3.66
C MET A 10 1.32 5.70 -3.91
N THR A 11 0.52 6.75 -4.06
CA THR A 11 0.98 8.12 -4.19
C THR A 11 0.12 9.13 -3.42
N ASN A 12 0.65 10.34 -3.24
CA ASN A 12 -0.09 11.50 -2.75
C ASN A 12 -1.00 12.10 -3.84
N TYR A 13 -1.86 13.04 -3.45
CA TYR A 13 -2.81 13.70 -4.36
C TYR A 13 -2.13 14.28 -5.62
N ASN A 14 -0.96 14.90 -5.44
CA ASN A 14 -0.19 15.57 -6.48
C ASN A 14 0.69 14.63 -7.33
N ASN A 15 0.66 13.31 -7.09
CA ASN A 15 1.48 12.32 -7.80
C ASN A 15 3.00 12.55 -7.72
N THR A 16 3.51 13.18 -6.65
CA THR A 16 4.94 13.53 -6.51
C THR A 16 5.73 12.59 -5.60
N THR A 17 5.07 11.73 -4.83
CA THR A 17 5.74 10.81 -3.90
C THR A 17 5.16 9.43 -4.06
N LEU A 18 5.99 8.49 -4.50
CA LEU A 18 5.63 7.09 -4.66
C LEU A 18 6.06 6.28 -3.44
N TYR A 19 5.28 5.25 -3.13
CA TYR A 19 5.59 4.27 -2.10
C TYR A 19 5.20 2.89 -2.60
N THR A 20 6.16 1.97 -2.61
CA THR A 20 5.94 0.56 -2.94
C THR A 20 5.83 -0.26 -1.65
N GLY A 21 4.90 -1.20 -1.60
CA GLY A 21 4.73 -2.11 -0.48
C GLY A 21 4.28 -3.50 -0.91
N VAL A 22 4.39 -4.46 0.01
CA VAL A 22 3.93 -5.84 -0.15
C VAL A 22 2.96 -6.18 0.99
N THR A 23 1.90 -6.93 0.70
CA THR A 23 0.93 -7.38 1.71
C THR A 23 0.20 -8.63 1.24
N SER A 24 -0.17 -9.52 2.16
CA SER A 24 -1.08 -10.65 1.89
C SER A 24 -2.56 -10.23 1.89
N ASN A 25 -2.86 -8.99 2.29
CA ASN A 25 -4.20 -8.41 2.23
C ASN A 25 -4.11 -6.95 1.74
N LEU A 26 -4.38 -6.76 0.45
CA LEU A 26 -4.28 -5.46 -0.20
C LEU A 26 -5.34 -4.48 0.34
N ILE A 27 -6.61 -4.89 0.39
CA ILE A 27 -7.73 -4.02 0.76
C ILE A 27 -7.50 -3.41 2.15
N THR A 28 -7.28 -4.25 3.17
CA THR A 28 -7.04 -3.78 4.54
C THR A 28 -5.82 -2.87 4.63
N ARG A 29 -4.74 -3.17 3.91
CA ARG A 29 -3.53 -2.34 3.94
C ARG A 29 -3.76 -0.96 3.31
N ILE A 30 -4.50 -0.90 2.20
CA ILE A 30 -4.83 0.38 1.56
C ILE A 30 -5.72 1.23 2.45
N ASP A 31 -6.69 0.64 3.15
CA ASP A 31 -7.56 1.36 4.07
C ASP A 31 -6.76 1.91 5.27
N GLN A 32 -5.85 1.11 5.85
CA GLN A 32 -4.92 1.57 6.89
C GLN A 32 -4.09 2.79 6.45
N HIS A 33 -3.64 2.84 5.19
CA HIS A 33 -2.92 4.00 4.66
C HIS A 33 -3.83 5.22 4.44
N LYS A 34 -5.04 5.01 3.92
CA LYS A 34 -6.03 6.09 3.68
C LYS A 34 -6.49 6.76 4.98
N GLU A 35 -6.73 5.96 6.02
CA GLU A 35 -7.06 6.41 7.37
C GLU A 35 -5.83 6.97 8.09
N GLY A 36 -4.65 6.54 7.68
CA GLY A 36 -3.41 6.93 8.33
C GLY A 36 -3.31 6.32 9.73
N TYR A 37 -3.68 5.04 9.83
CA TYR A 37 -3.74 4.24 11.05
C TYR A 37 -2.41 4.29 11.82
N TYR A 38 -1.29 4.13 11.12
CA TYR A 38 0.06 4.22 11.69
C TYR A 38 0.57 5.67 11.70
N GLN A 39 0.50 6.33 12.86
CA GLN A 39 0.81 7.76 12.98
C GLN A 39 2.25 8.16 12.60
N LYS A 40 3.21 7.26 12.80
CA LYS A 40 4.63 7.49 12.49
C LYS A 40 5.05 6.94 11.11
N SER A 41 4.11 6.51 10.27
CA SER A 41 4.47 5.91 8.97
C SER A 41 4.85 6.93 7.90
N PHE A 42 5.67 6.49 6.94
CA PHE A 42 5.98 7.26 5.74
C PHE A 42 4.72 7.64 4.95
N THR A 43 3.81 6.68 4.77
CA THR A 43 2.55 6.89 4.03
C THR A 43 1.67 7.95 4.68
N LYS A 44 1.63 8.03 6.02
CA LYS A 44 0.94 9.10 6.75
C LYS A 44 1.64 10.44 6.57
N LYS A 45 2.97 10.50 6.77
CA LYS A 45 3.79 11.72 6.63
C LYS A 45 3.58 12.41 5.28
N TYR A 46 3.55 11.64 4.19
CA TYR A 46 3.39 12.17 2.83
C TYR A 46 1.96 12.13 2.30
N ARG A 47 0.97 11.75 3.14
CA ARG A 47 -0.45 11.64 2.77
C ARG A 47 -0.68 10.77 1.52
N LEU A 48 -0.03 9.61 1.50
CA LEU A 48 -0.13 8.64 0.40
C LEU A 48 -1.45 7.89 0.52
N LYS A 49 -2.45 8.29 -0.27
CA LYS A 49 -3.83 7.78 -0.19
C LYS A 49 -4.36 7.23 -1.51
N LYS A 50 -3.65 7.44 -2.62
CA LYS A 50 -4.06 6.99 -3.96
C LYS A 50 -3.31 5.72 -4.30
N LEU A 51 -4.04 4.62 -4.49
CA LEU A 51 -3.49 3.40 -5.10
C LEU A 51 -3.42 3.62 -6.61
N VAL A 52 -2.23 3.47 -7.20
CA VAL A 52 -2.02 3.68 -8.65
C VAL A 52 -1.61 2.42 -9.38
N TYR A 53 -1.15 1.41 -8.65
CA TYR A 53 -0.79 0.11 -9.21
C TYR A 53 -0.90 -0.98 -8.14
N TYR A 54 -1.28 -2.18 -8.57
CA TYR A 54 -1.11 -3.40 -7.79
C TYR A 54 -0.93 -4.60 -8.72
N GLU A 55 -0.22 -5.61 -8.23
CA GLU A 55 -0.05 -6.90 -8.89
C GLU A 55 -0.06 -8.01 -7.85
N GLY A 56 -0.82 -9.07 -8.12
CA GLY A 56 -0.94 -10.24 -7.25
C GLY A 56 0.06 -11.33 -7.61
N PHE A 57 0.59 -12.01 -6.59
CA PHE A 57 1.56 -13.09 -6.69
C PHE A 57 1.09 -14.31 -5.91
N HIS A 58 1.48 -15.50 -6.36
CA HIS A 58 1.08 -16.76 -5.74
C HIS A 58 1.72 -17.00 -4.37
N SER A 59 2.88 -16.39 -4.11
CA SER A 59 3.64 -16.51 -2.85
C SER A 59 4.17 -15.15 -2.37
N ILE A 60 4.54 -15.08 -1.09
CA ILE A 60 5.39 -14.05 -0.50
C ILE A 60 6.56 -14.79 0.13
N GLU A 61 7.78 -14.41 -0.20
CA GLU A 61 9.02 -14.94 0.39
C GLU A 61 9.52 -14.08 1.54
#